data_AF-A0A0E0E7R0-F1
#
_entry.id   AF-A0A0E0E7R0-F1
#
_cell.length_a   1.000
_cell.length_b   1.000
_cell.length_c   1.000
_cell.angle_alpha   90.00
_cell.angle_beta   90.00
_cell.angle_gamma   90.00
#
_symmetry.space_group_name_H-M   'P 1'
#
loop_
_entity.id
_entity.type
_entity.pdbx_description
1 polymer ?
#
loop_
_entity_poly.entity_id
_entity_poly.type
_entity_poly.pdbx_seq_one_letter_code
_entity_poly.pdbx_strand_id
1 'polypeptide(L)'
;MKRRWRKHNSREVKEIDEMIAEVNEKLLGEVPHAGPPLSKRGRGFNWRFFTGDMPFAPYHLGGLPTKSDKLTKAQKAALKADDEKAQRAFWKLNLDALKIKKQLQEEMVQKLKDQLDELEANAEQNKTDLGAGYASDYKMIY
;
A
#
# COMPACT_ATOMS: atom_id res chain seq x y z
N MET A 1 8.53 5.82 -28.88
CA MET A 1 8.40 5.38 -27.47
C MET A 1 7.01 5.60 -26.85
N LYS A 2 6.09 6.43 -27.40
CA LYS A 2 4.64 6.52 -27.02
C LYS A 2 3.96 5.14 -26.88
N ARG A 3 4.21 4.22 -27.82
CA ARG A 3 3.71 2.84 -27.76
C ARG A 3 4.33 2.01 -26.62
N ARG A 4 5.62 2.21 -26.31
CA ARG A 4 6.29 1.52 -25.18
C ARG A 4 5.78 2.06 -23.85
N TRP A 5 5.61 3.38 -23.73
CA TRP A 5 5.05 4.05 -22.56
C TRP A 5 3.60 3.60 -22.29
N ARG A 6 2.73 3.60 -23.32
CA ARG A 6 1.35 3.07 -23.20
C ARG A 6 1.32 1.60 -22.75
N LYS A 7 2.23 0.76 -23.29
CA LYS A 7 2.36 -0.65 -22.86
C LYS A 7 2.82 -0.77 -21.41
N HIS A 8 3.78 0.05 -20.98
CA HIS A 8 4.29 0.05 -19.61
C HIS A 8 3.18 0.40 -18.62
N ASN A 9 2.45 1.50 -18.86
CA ASN A 9 1.37 1.92 -17.97
C ASN A 9 0.21 0.92 -17.94
N SER A 10 -0.16 0.36 -19.08
CA SER A 10 -1.19 -0.69 -19.15
C SER A 10 -0.79 -1.94 -18.38
N ARG A 11 0.50 -2.29 -18.39
CA ARG A 11 1.03 -3.41 -17.61
C ARG A 11 0.98 -3.11 -16.11
N GLU A 12 1.39 -1.91 -15.70
CA GLU A 12 1.37 -1.55 -14.28
C GLU A 12 -0.05 -1.51 -13.71
N VAL A 13 -1.04 -0.98 -14.45
CA VAL A 13 -2.45 -1.04 -14.04
C VAL A 13 -2.94 -2.49 -13.89
N LYS A 14 -2.56 -3.36 -14.83
CA LYS A 14 -2.90 -4.80 -14.78
C LYS A 14 -2.27 -5.50 -13.57
N GLU A 15 -1.02 -5.20 -13.27
CA GLU A 15 -0.33 -5.73 -12.08
C GLU A 15 -1.02 -5.25 -10.78
N ILE A 16 -1.48 -3.99 -10.73
CA ILE A 16 -2.26 -3.48 -9.59
C ILE A 16 -3.61 -4.19 -9.48
N ASP A 17 -4.30 -4.46 -10.59
CA ASP A 17 -5.55 -5.23 -10.60
C ASP A 17 -5.37 -6.66 -10.10
N GLU A 18 -4.28 -7.32 -10.50
CA GLU A 18 -3.92 -8.65 -10.00
C GLU A 18 -3.68 -8.63 -8.48
N MET A 19 -2.96 -7.63 -7.96
CA MET A 19 -2.75 -7.46 -6.53
C MET A 19 -4.05 -7.16 -5.77
N ILE A 20 -4.95 -6.34 -6.33
CA ILE A 20 -6.27 -6.07 -5.75
C ILE A 20 -7.11 -7.35 -5.69
N ALA A 21 -7.11 -8.16 -6.75
CA ALA A 21 -7.82 -9.43 -6.80
C ALA A 21 -7.30 -10.40 -5.73
N GLU A 22 -5.98 -10.56 -5.62
CA GLU A 22 -5.34 -11.42 -4.63
C GLU A 22 -5.68 -11.00 -3.19
N VAL A 23 -5.65 -9.69 -2.89
CA VAL A 23 -5.99 -9.18 -1.56
C VAL A 23 -7.48 -9.36 -1.25
N ASN A 24 -8.37 -9.16 -2.23
CA ASN A 24 -9.80 -9.42 -2.05
C ASN A 24 -10.08 -10.90 -1.76
N GLU A 25 -9.43 -11.81 -2.49
CA GLU A 25 -9.57 -13.26 -2.27
C GLU A 25 -9.12 -13.65 -0.86
N LYS A 26 -7.98 -13.11 -0.41
CA LYS A 26 -7.47 -13.28 0.97
C LYS A 26 -8.39 -12.72 2.05
N LEU A 27 -9.11 -11.64 1.76
CA LEU A 27 -10.08 -11.04 2.70
C LEU A 27 -11.38 -11.85 2.81
N LEU A 28 -11.78 -12.57 1.75
CA LEU A 28 -12.93 -13.47 1.73
C LEU A 28 -12.63 -14.79 2.46
N GLY A 29 -11.38 -15.25 2.41
CA GLY A 29 -10.92 -16.50 3.03
C GLY A 29 -10.22 -16.33 4.38
N GLU A 30 -9.17 -17.14 4.59
CA GLU A 30 -8.29 -17.03 5.75
C GLU A 30 -7.30 -15.89 5.54
N VAL A 31 -7.38 -14.89 6.40
CA VAL A 31 -6.55 -13.69 6.28
C VAL A 31 -5.11 -14.03 6.64
N PRO A 32 -4.14 -13.82 5.73
CA PRO A 32 -2.76 -14.17 6.00
C PRO A 32 -2.23 -13.36 7.18
N HIS A 33 -1.50 -14.04 8.04
CA HIS A 33 -0.92 -13.41 9.21
C HIS A 33 0.25 -12.50 8.83
N ALA A 34 0.12 -11.20 9.07
CA ALA A 34 1.22 -10.25 8.98
C ALA A 34 1.80 -9.95 10.38
N GLY A 35 3.12 -10.06 10.54
CA GLY A 35 3.85 -9.68 11.76
C GLY A 35 4.23 -10.84 12.70
N PRO A 36 4.69 -10.54 13.94
CA PRO A 36 5.22 -11.56 14.87
C PRO A 36 4.20 -12.65 15.22
N PRO A 37 4.59 -13.87 15.58
CA PRO A 37 3.65 -14.90 16.02
C PRO A 37 2.89 -14.50 17.29
N LEU A 38 1.65 -14.99 17.46
CA LEU A 38 0.77 -14.72 18.62
C LEU A 38 1.46 -14.92 19.98
N SER A 39 2.35 -15.92 20.09
CA SER A 39 3.14 -16.20 21.29
C SER A 39 4.06 -15.04 21.72
N LYS A 40 4.44 -14.17 20.78
CA LYS A 40 5.25 -12.96 21.03
C LYS A 40 4.40 -11.71 21.28
N ARG A 41 3.12 -11.70 20.87
CA ARG A 41 2.15 -10.59 21.05
C ARG A 41 1.44 -10.64 22.40
N GLY A 42 1.16 -11.84 22.91
CA GLY A 42 0.57 -12.05 24.25
C GLY A 42 1.43 -11.58 25.42
N ARG A 43 2.66 -11.10 25.16
CA ARG A 43 3.49 -10.38 26.14
C ARG A 43 3.00 -8.95 26.42
N GLY A 44 1.92 -8.53 25.75
CA GLY A 44 1.25 -7.24 25.87
C GLY A 44 0.68 -6.91 27.26
N PHE A 45 0.44 -7.89 28.14
CA PHE A 45 -0.09 -7.58 29.48
C PHE A 45 0.92 -6.84 30.38
N ASN A 46 2.19 -6.73 29.96
CA ASN A 46 3.24 -6.00 30.65
C ASN A 46 3.81 -4.81 29.84
N TRP A 47 3.03 -4.19 28.96
CA TRP A 47 3.42 -2.86 28.45
C TRP A 47 3.04 -1.80 29.49
N ARG A 48 3.74 -1.79 30.63
CA ARG A 48 3.90 -0.55 31.38
C ARG A 48 4.69 0.37 30.47
N PHE A 49 4.03 1.34 29.88
CA PHE A 49 4.69 2.54 29.37
C PHE A 49 5.48 3.12 30.54
N PHE A 50 6.80 2.89 30.55
CA PHE A 50 7.68 3.70 31.37
C PHE A 50 7.73 5.06 30.68
N THR A 51 6.78 5.92 31.02
CA THR A 51 6.92 7.36 30.79
C THR A 51 8.12 7.78 31.61
N GLY A 52 9.20 8.15 30.92
CA GLY A 52 10.41 8.66 31.55
C GLY A 52 10.06 9.90 32.35
N ASP A 53 10.05 9.76 33.68
CA ASP A 53 10.31 10.78 34.70
C ASP A 53 10.10 10.17 36.10
N MET A 54 10.94 9.19 36.45
CA MET A 54 11.05 8.75 37.84
C MET A 54 12.53 8.76 38.24
N PRO A 55 13.01 9.85 38.88
CA PRO A 55 14.29 9.83 39.53
C PRO A 55 14.10 9.05 40.84
N PHE A 56 14.86 7.95 40.98
CA PHE A 56 14.93 7.10 42.18
C PHE A 56 13.75 6.16 42.45
N ALA A 57 13.91 4.90 42.05
CA ALA A 57 13.46 3.78 42.87
C ALA A 57 14.65 2.81 43.05
N PRO A 58 15.09 2.53 44.29
CA PRO A 58 16.20 1.64 44.56
C PRO A 58 15.80 0.21 44.18
N TYR A 59 16.81 -0.57 43.82
CA TYR A 59 16.75 -1.96 43.37
C TYR A 59 16.04 -2.90 44.36
N HIS A 60 14.71 -2.86 44.39
CA HIS A 60 13.86 -3.89 44.94
C HIS A 60 12.81 -4.22 43.87
N LEU A 61 13.26 -4.93 42.83
CA LEU A 61 12.37 -5.75 42.01
C LEU A 61 11.86 -6.92 42.87
N GLY A 62 11.08 -6.60 43.91
CA GLY A 62 10.28 -7.55 44.65
C GLY A 62 9.27 -8.13 43.67
N GLY A 63 9.60 -9.31 43.16
CA GLY A 63 8.72 -10.17 42.37
C GLY A 63 7.92 -9.44 41.31
N LEU A 64 8.57 -8.97 40.23
CA LEU A 64 7.86 -8.95 38.96
C LEU A 64 7.27 -10.36 38.78
N PRO A 65 5.96 -10.52 38.55
CA PRO A 65 5.40 -11.83 38.25
C PRO A 65 6.04 -12.32 36.95
N THR A 66 7.12 -13.07 37.11
CA THR A 66 7.91 -13.69 36.04
C THR A 66 7.23 -14.93 35.49
N LYS A 67 6.12 -15.32 36.11
CA LYS A 67 5.16 -16.24 35.50
C LYS A 67 4.19 -15.39 34.72
N SER A 68 4.28 -15.48 33.40
CA SER A 68 3.12 -15.25 32.55
C SER A 68 1.91 -15.87 33.24
N ASP A 69 1.00 -15.06 33.76
CA ASP A 69 -0.31 -15.57 34.14
C ASP A 69 -0.82 -16.24 32.87
N LYS A 70 -0.91 -17.57 32.93
CA LYS A 70 -1.26 -18.39 31.77
C LYS A 70 -2.65 -17.93 31.38
N LEU A 71 -2.73 -17.11 30.34
CA LEU A 71 -4.00 -16.60 29.80
C LEU A 71 -5.01 -17.73 29.80
N THR A 72 -6.19 -17.47 30.37
CA THR A 72 -7.27 -18.44 30.39
C THR A 72 -7.66 -18.79 28.95
N LYS A 73 -8.31 -19.94 28.74
CA LYS A 73 -8.77 -20.32 27.39
C LYS A 73 -9.64 -19.23 26.76
N ALA A 74 -10.47 -18.55 27.56
CA ALA A 74 -11.30 -17.43 27.12
C ALA A 74 -10.47 -16.21 26.69
N GLN A 75 -9.45 -15.83 27.46
CA GLN A 75 -8.57 -14.71 27.11
C GLN A 75 -7.73 -14.98 25.86
N LYS A 76 -7.29 -16.24 25.66
CA LYS A 76 -6.58 -16.65 24.44
C LYS A 76 -7.49 -16.57 23.21
N ALA A 77 -8.75 -16.98 23.35
CA ALA A 77 -9.74 -16.89 22.27
C ALA A 77 -10.05 -15.42 21.92
N ALA A 78 -10.21 -14.56 22.92
CA ALA A 78 -10.42 -13.13 22.72
C ALA A 78 -9.23 -12.47 21.99
N LEU A 79 -7.99 -12.73 22.42
CA LEU A 79 -6.79 -12.23 21.74
C LEU A 79 -6.68 -12.73 20.30
N LYS A 80 -7.09 -13.97 20.02
CA LYS A 80 -7.11 -14.49 18.64
C LYS A 80 -8.13 -13.74 17.79
N ALA A 81 -9.32 -13.48 18.32
CA ALA A 81 -10.36 -12.73 17.60
C ALA A 81 -9.95 -11.27 17.35
N ASP A 82 -9.31 -10.62 18.32
CA ASP A 82 -8.78 -9.27 18.17
C ASP A 82 -7.63 -9.23 17.15
N ASP A 83 -6.75 -10.23 17.14
CA ASP A 83 -5.68 -10.36 16.15
C ASP A 83 -6.27 -10.53 14.75
N GLU A 84 -7.24 -11.42 14.56
CA GLU A 84 -7.95 -11.62 13.29
C GLU A 84 -8.62 -10.32 12.80
N LYS A 85 -9.23 -9.55 13.70
CA LYS A 85 -9.82 -8.24 13.39
C LYS A 85 -8.76 -7.23 12.96
N ALA A 86 -7.63 -7.19 13.66
CA ALA A 86 -6.51 -6.32 13.32
C ALA A 86 -5.88 -6.69 11.97
N GLN A 87 -5.71 -8.00 11.69
CA GLN A 87 -5.24 -8.49 10.40
C GLN A 87 -6.21 -8.07 9.29
N ARG A 88 -7.51 -8.29 9.45
CA ARG A 88 -8.53 -7.85 8.47
C ARG A 88 -8.46 -6.35 8.21
N ALA A 89 -8.31 -5.53 9.25
CA ALA A 89 -8.18 -4.08 9.11
C ALA A 89 -6.90 -3.69 8.36
N PHE A 90 -5.77 -4.34 8.65
CA PHE A 90 -4.50 -4.11 7.96
C PHE A 90 -4.59 -4.45 6.46
N TRP A 91 -5.16 -5.61 6.11
CA TRP A 91 -5.34 -6.00 4.71
C TRP A 91 -6.33 -5.10 3.98
N LYS A 92 -7.38 -4.63 4.65
CA LYS A 92 -8.32 -3.65 4.07
C LYS A 92 -7.63 -2.31 3.79
N LEU A 93 -6.78 -1.83 4.69
CA LEU A 93 -5.99 -0.61 4.46
C LEU A 93 -5.09 -0.76 3.22
N ASN A 94 -4.42 -1.91 3.07
CA ASN A 94 -3.59 -2.17 1.88
C ASN A 94 -4.43 -2.23 0.60
N LEU A 95 -5.62 -2.83 0.66
CA LEU A 95 -6.55 -2.86 -0.47
C LEU A 95 -6.96 -1.44 -0.88
N ASP A 96 -7.30 -0.59 0.08
CA ASP A 96 -7.70 0.79 -0.18
C ASP A 96 -6.52 1.60 -0.76
N ALA A 97 -5.30 1.38 -0.26
CA ALA A 97 -4.09 1.98 -0.83
C ALA A 97 -3.84 1.54 -2.29
N LEU A 98 -4.02 0.25 -2.61
CA LEU A 98 -3.89 -0.26 -3.98
C LEU A 98 -4.94 0.34 -4.92
N LYS A 99 -6.19 0.49 -4.46
CA LYS A 99 -7.26 1.15 -5.23
C LYS A 99 -6.95 2.61 -5.52
N ILE A 100 -6.46 3.35 -4.51
CA ILE A 100 -6.02 4.74 -4.69
C ILE A 100 -4.86 4.81 -5.68
N LYS A 101 -3.85 3.93 -5.55
CA LYS A 101 -2.73 3.86 -6.49
C LYS A 101 -3.22 3.66 -7.92
N LYS A 102 -4.14 2.69 -8.13
CA LYS A 102 -4.74 2.44 -9.44
C LYS A 102 -5.39 3.69 -10.01
N GLN A 103 -6.27 4.33 -9.23
CA GLN A 103 -6.99 5.52 -9.66
C GLN A 103 -6.04 6.65 -10.07
N LEU A 104 -5.03 6.95 -9.23
CA LEU A 104 -4.04 7.98 -9.54
C LEU A 104 -3.25 7.66 -10.81
N GLN A 105 -2.87 6.40 -11.01
CA GLN A 105 -2.17 5.95 -12.22
C GLN A 105 -3.03 6.15 -13.47
N GLU A 106 -4.32 5.78 -13.42
CA GLU A 106 -5.25 5.94 -14.54
C GLU A 106 -5.48 7.43 -14.87
N GLU A 107 -5.68 8.28 -13.86
CA GLU A 107 -5.85 9.73 -14.02
C GLU A 107 -4.60 10.38 -14.63
N MET A 108 -3.41 10.05 -14.13
CA MET A 108 -2.14 10.56 -14.67
C MET A 108 -1.94 10.15 -16.13
N VAL A 109 -2.22 8.89 -16.46
CA VAL A 109 -2.09 8.38 -17.82
C VAL A 109 -3.06 9.08 -18.76
N GLN A 110 -4.30 9.31 -18.32
CA GLN A 110 -5.28 10.01 -19.13
C GLN A 110 -4.88 11.47 -19.37
N LYS A 111 -4.51 12.20 -18.31
CA LYS A 111 -4.04 13.58 -18.42
C LYS A 111 -2.85 13.74 -19.36
N LEU A 112 -1.88 12.83 -19.28
CA LEU A 112 -0.71 12.85 -20.17
C LEU A 112 -1.07 12.53 -21.62
N LYS A 113 -2.05 11.65 -21.87
CA LYS A 113 -2.55 11.43 -23.23
C LYS A 113 -3.20 12.69 -23.79
N ASP A 114 -4.08 13.32 -23.02
CA ASP A 114 -4.80 14.52 -23.46
C ASP A 114 -3.81 15.66 -23.79
N GLN A 115 -2.81 15.89 -22.94
CA GLN A 115 -1.76 16.88 -23.18
C GLN A 115 -0.88 16.55 -24.40
N LEU A 116 -0.55 15.28 -24.62
CA LEU A 116 0.22 14.87 -25.79
C LEU A 116 -0.58 15.01 -27.08
N ASP A 117 -1.86 14.67 -27.05
CA ASP A 117 -2.73 14.75 -28.21
C ASP A 117 -3.04 16.23 -28.54
N GLU A 118 -3.14 17.12 -27.54
CA GLU A 118 -3.20 18.58 -27.72
C GLU A 118 -1.90 19.14 -28.32
N LEU A 119 -0.73 18.71 -27.84
CA LEU A 119 0.55 19.09 -28.42
C LEU A 119 0.71 18.62 -29.87
N GLU A 120 0.26 17.39 -30.18
CA GLU A 120 0.23 16.88 -31.55
C GLU A 120 -0.70 17.74 -32.43
N ALA A 121 -1.91 18.05 -31.97
CA ALA A 121 -2.84 18.90 -32.71
C ALA A 121 -2.30 20.32 -32.95
N ASN A 122 -1.67 20.93 -31.94
CA ASN A 122 -1.04 22.25 -32.06
C ASN A 122 0.16 22.22 -33.03
N ALA A 123 1.00 21.18 -32.97
CA ALA A 123 2.07 20.99 -33.94
C ALA A 123 1.53 20.83 -35.37
N GLU A 124 0.37 20.18 -35.52
CA GLU A 124 -0.29 20.02 -36.80
C GLU A 124 -0.96 21.28 -37.35
N GLN A 125 -1.34 22.22 -36.49
CA GLN A 125 -1.85 23.53 -36.92
C GLN A 125 -0.72 24.48 -37.31
N ASN A 126 0.45 24.38 -36.67
CA ASN A 126 1.62 25.22 -36.91
C ASN A 126 2.60 24.62 -37.94
N LYS A 127 2.13 23.71 -38.81
CA LYS A 127 2.96 23.03 -39.84
C LYS A 127 3.71 24.00 -40.75
N THR A 128 3.12 25.17 -41.02
CA THR A 128 3.70 26.23 -41.86
C THR A 128 4.86 26.97 -41.20
N ASP A 129 4.85 27.15 -39.88
CA ASP A 129 5.88 27.91 -39.15
C ASP A 129 7.16 27.09 -38.93
N LEU A 130 7.04 25.77 -38.92
CA LEU A 130 8.17 24.85 -38.73
C LEU A 130 8.96 24.57 -40.02
N GLY A 131 8.44 24.97 -41.19
CA GLY A 131 9.11 24.82 -42.49
C GLY A 131 9.02 23.40 -43.09
N ALA A 132 9.06 23.31 -44.42
CA ALA A 132 8.80 22.09 -45.20
C ALA A 132 9.69 20.87 -44.88
N GLY A 133 10.85 21.08 -44.23
CA GLY A 133 11.79 20.01 -43.85
C GLY A 133 11.31 19.17 -42.66
N TYR A 134 10.49 19.72 -41.76
CA TYR A 134 9.91 18.97 -40.63
C TYR A 134 8.55 18.39 -40.97
N ALA A 135 8.07 18.60 -42.21
CA ALA A 135 6.72 18.26 -42.60
C ALA A 135 6.46 16.76 -42.87
N SER A 136 7.53 16.00 -43.09
CA SER A 136 7.50 14.55 -43.24
C SER A 136 7.88 13.80 -41.96
N ASP A 137 8.44 14.52 -40.97
CA ASP A 137 8.95 13.99 -39.70
C ASP A 137 8.11 14.44 -38.48
N TYR A 138 6.83 14.79 -38.65
CA TYR A 138 5.89 15.12 -37.56
C TYR A 138 5.66 14.00 -36.54
N LYS A 139 6.37 12.88 -36.65
CA LYS A 139 6.47 11.90 -35.58
C LYS A 139 7.30 12.52 -34.46
N MET A 140 6.61 13.13 -33.50
CA MET A 140 7.13 13.50 -32.19
C MET A 140 8.17 12.45 -31.72
N ILE A 141 9.41 12.89 -31.48
CA ILE A 141 10.53 12.03 -31.09
C ILE A 141 10.38 11.67 -29.61
N TYR A 142 9.33 10.91 -29.29
CA TYR A 142 9.16 10.23 -28.02
C TYR A 142 8.88 8.78 -28.32
#